data_AF-A0A3D5M8T4-F1
#
_entry.id   AF-A0A3D5M8T4-F1
#
_cell.length_a   1.000
_cell.length_b   1.000
_cell.length_c   1.000
_cell.angle_alpha   90.00
_cell.angle_beta   90.00
_cell.angle_gamma   90.00
#
_symmetry.space_group_name_H-M   'P 1'
#
loop_
_entity.id
_entity.type
_entity.pdbx_description
1 polymer ?
#
loop_
_entity_poly.entity_id
_entity_poly.type
_entity_poly.pdbx_seq_one_letter_code
_entity_poly.pdbx_strand_id
1 'polypeptide(L)'
;MDRIIDAAKKTGADAIHPGYGFLAENAPFARAVEEAGLIFIGPTPEQIESMGDKVQARAIMMAAEVPVIPGTKNPIEEEDELIKAAKDIGYPLLLKAAGGGGGKGIRRVDSDEELVPAWKRTRSEALASFGDDRVYIERLVQGARHIEAQIVGDGQGSVWFLGERECSLQRNHQKVLEESPSPAVDEQLRARFRNAAVSGAAALNYRGAGTMEFLYEEDRGEFYFLEMNTRLQVEHPVTELVTGIDLVGMQLDVASGRVLEHDPDISIRGWSLEFRVCAEDPYRDFIPSTGQILGLRIPHAPFCRLDGALREGLEVTPYYDPMLAKAIVWAEDRNMASRRLSSLLSRLRIGGIHTTVPLGIELCEQDWFLAGDFDTTTLETWLKDKREGSSDPTNMEMIAAIIARHALASSLSQSTPVDYSGGAWGKAARREGTGNQIS
;
A
#
# COMPACT_ATOMS: atom_id res chain seq x y z
N MET A 1 -19.85 8.81 8.48
CA MET A 1 -20.71 7.62 8.33
C MET A 1 -22.11 8.05 7.90
N ASP A 2 -22.87 8.74 8.76
CA ASP A 2 -24.27 9.12 8.49
C ASP A 2 -24.51 9.85 7.16
N ARG A 3 -23.65 10.81 6.81
CA ARG A 3 -23.77 11.54 5.54
C ARG A 3 -23.64 10.64 4.29
N ILE A 4 -22.85 9.58 4.39
CA ILE A 4 -22.66 8.62 3.28
C ILE A 4 -23.91 7.75 3.14
N ILE A 5 -24.44 7.25 4.25
CA ILE A 5 -25.66 6.44 4.28
C ILE A 5 -26.88 7.26 3.82
N ASP A 6 -27.00 8.51 4.26
CA ASP A 6 -28.06 9.43 3.82
C ASP A 6 -27.98 9.71 2.31
N ALA A 7 -26.77 9.87 1.76
CA ALA A 7 -26.59 10.00 0.31
C ALA A 7 -27.05 8.75 -0.44
N ALA A 8 -26.65 7.55 0.01
CA ALA A 8 -27.06 6.29 -0.60
C ALA A 8 -28.59 6.11 -0.61
N LYS A 9 -29.26 6.46 0.50
CA LYS A 9 -30.73 6.43 0.59
C LYS A 9 -31.38 7.43 -0.36
N LYS A 10 -30.85 8.65 -0.47
CA LYS A 10 -31.37 9.69 -1.36
C LYS A 10 -31.25 9.34 -2.84
N THR A 11 -30.19 8.62 -3.21
CA THR A 11 -30.01 8.18 -4.60
C THR A 11 -30.73 6.87 -4.93
N GLY A 12 -31.24 6.16 -3.91
CA GLY A 12 -31.83 4.83 -4.08
C GLY A 12 -30.80 3.75 -4.40
N ALA A 13 -29.57 3.89 -3.89
CA ALA A 13 -28.54 2.86 -4.04
C ALA A 13 -28.85 1.66 -3.14
N ASP A 14 -28.59 0.44 -3.62
CA ASP A 14 -28.80 -0.79 -2.85
C ASP A 14 -27.60 -1.18 -1.98
N ALA A 15 -26.41 -0.72 -2.34
CA ALA A 15 -25.15 -1.17 -1.76
C ALA A 15 -24.10 -0.05 -1.65
N ILE A 16 -23.15 -0.23 -0.73
CA ILE A 16 -21.98 0.63 -0.56
C ILE A 16 -20.72 -0.22 -0.69
N HIS A 17 -19.89 0.11 -1.69
CA HIS A 17 -18.53 -0.43 -1.81
C HIS A 17 -17.56 0.53 -1.12
N PRO A 18 -16.87 0.13 -0.04
CA PRO A 18 -16.02 1.05 0.70
C PRO A 18 -14.64 1.25 0.07
N GLY A 19 -14.27 0.41 -0.90
CA GLY A 19 -12.95 0.43 -1.53
C GLY A 19 -11.89 -0.04 -0.56
N TYR A 20 -10.84 0.76 -0.39
CA TYR A 20 -9.78 0.55 0.60
C TYR A 20 -9.46 1.85 1.34
N GLY A 21 -8.91 1.71 2.55
CA GLY A 21 -8.72 2.85 3.46
C GLY A 21 -10.05 3.44 3.96
N PHE A 22 -10.00 4.66 4.51
CA PHE A 22 -11.15 5.39 5.05
C PHE A 22 -12.04 4.57 6.00
N LEU A 23 -13.15 4.03 5.51
CA LEU A 23 -14.15 3.29 6.29
C LEU A 23 -14.25 1.81 5.90
N ALA A 24 -13.35 1.31 5.05
CA ALA A 24 -13.39 -0.07 4.55
C ALA A 24 -13.19 -1.13 5.63
N GLU A 25 -12.45 -0.82 6.69
CA GLU A 25 -12.22 -1.70 7.84
C GLU A 25 -12.86 -1.12 9.12
N ASN A 26 -13.92 -0.32 8.96
CA ASN A 26 -14.63 0.27 10.09
C ASN A 26 -15.89 -0.55 10.41
N ALA A 27 -15.81 -1.44 11.40
CA ALA A 27 -16.93 -2.28 11.81
C ALA A 27 -18.20 -1.49 12.17
N PRO A 28 -18.14 -0.36 12.91
CA PRO A 28 -19.32 0.47 13.15
C PRO A 28 -19.98 1.00 11.87
N PHE A 29 -19.19 1.36 10.86
CA PHE A 29 -19.72 1.80 9.56
C PHE A 29 -20.41 0.66 8.82
N ALA A 30 -19.77 -0.52 8.72
CA ALA A 30 -20.38 -1.70 8.11
C ALA A 30 -21.71 -2.05 8.77
N ARG A 31 -21.76 -2.02 10.11
CA ARG A 31 -22.98 -2.26 10.89
C ARG A 31 -24.06 -1.22 10.59
N ALA A 32 -23.70 0.06 10.56
CA ALA A 32 -24.64 1.14 10.24
C ALA A 32 -25.18 1.07 8.80
N VAL A 33 -24.39 0.57 7.84
CA VAL A 33 -24.84 0.30 6.47
C VAL A 33 -25.87 -0.84 6.45
N GLU A 34 -25.59 -1.96 7.11
CA GLU A 34 -26.51 -3.10 7.17
C GLU A 34 -27.81 -2.76 7.93
N GLU A 35 -27.74 -2.07 9.07
CA GLU A 35 -28.91 -1.58 9.83
C GLU A 35 -29.75 -0.56 9.04
N ALA A 36 -29.14 0.14 8.08
CA ALA A 36 -29.82 1.05 7.19
C ALA A 36 -30.56 0.34 6.03
N GLY A 37 -30.47 -1.00 5.94
CA GLY A 37 -31.06 -1.81 4.88
C GLY A 37 -30.26 -1.81 3.58
N LEU A 38 -28.98 -1.42 3.62
CA LEU A 38 -28.07 -1.40 2.47
C LEU A 38 -27.10 -2.59 2.56
N ILE A 39 -26.59 -3.04 1.41
CA ILE A 39 -25.56 -4.08 1.34
C ILE A 39 -24.19 -3.42 1.55
N PHE A 40 -23.44 -3.88 2.57
CA PHE A 40 -22.02 -3.57 2.69
C PHE A 40 -21.21 -4.55 1.82
N ILE A 41 -20.54 -4.05 0.77
CA ILE A 41 -19.75 -4.90 -0.13
C ILE A 41 -18.38 -5.15 0.51
N GLY A 42 -18.32 -6.18 1.35
CA GLY A 42 -17.14 -6.57 2.12
C GLY A 42 -17.50 -7.57 3.22
N PRO A 43 -16.59 -7.83 4.18
CA PRO A 43 -16.83 -8.74 5.30
C PRO A 43 -17.94 -8.23 6.23
N THR A 44 -18.42 -9.09 7.14
CA THR A 44 -19.40 -8.66 8.15
C THR A 44 -18.75 -7.76 9.20
N PRO A 45 -19.51 -6.93 9.94
CA PRO A 45 -18.97 -6.11 11.02
C PRO A 45 -18.16 -6.92 12.05
N GLU A 46 -18.62 -8.12 12.40
CA GLU A 46 -17.96 -9.02 13.35
C GLU A 46 -16.63 -9.55 12.80
N GLN A 47 -16.57 -9.83 11.49
CA GLN A 47 -15.34 -10.27 10.83
C GLN A 47 -14.29 -9.15 10.83
N ILE A 48 -14.70 -7.93 10.50
CA ILE A 48 -13.85 -6.73 10.54
C ILE A 48 -13.33 -6.49 11.96
N GLU A 49 -14.20 -6.55 12.97
CA GLU A 49 -13.82 -6.36 14.38
C GLU A 49 -12.84 -7.43 14.86
N SER A 50 -13.12 -8.71 14.55
CA SER A 50 -12.27 -9.83 14.98
C SER A 50 -10.86 -9.79 14.42
N MET A 51 -10.69 -9.30 13.19
CA MET A 51 -9.39 -9.15 12.54
C MET A 51 -8.71 -7.82 12.85
N GLY A 52 -9.46 -6.82 13.31
CA GLY A 52 -8.93 -5.55 13.80
C GLY A 52 -8.29 -5.65 15.19
N ASP A 53 -8.73 -6.59 16.03
CA ASP A 53 -8.08 -6.90 17.32
C ASP A 53 -6.97 -7.93 17.11
N LYS A 54 -5.71 -7.52 17.34
CA LYS A 54 -4.52 -8.36 17.14
C LYS A 54 -4.50 -9.62 18.00
N VAL A 55 -5.02 -9.55 19.23
CA VAL A 55 -5.04 -10.70 20.15
C VAL A 55 -6.09 -11.69 19.68
N GLN A 56 -7.28 -11.21 19.34
CA GLN A 56 -8.35 -12.04 18.81
C GLN A 56 -7.98 -12.66 17.47
N ALA A 57 -7.44 -11.88 16.54
CA ALA A 57 -6.98 -12.34 15.23
C ALA A 57 -5.95 -13.46 15.37
N ARG A 58 -4.94 -13.25 16.22
CA ARG A 58 -3.91 -14.25 16.50
C ARG A 58 -4.49 -15.53 17.11
N ALA A 59 -5.42 -15.42 18.06
CA ALA A 59 -6.07 -16.58 18.66
C ALA A 59 -6.87 -17.40 17.62
N ILE A 60 -7.59 -16.73 16.71
CA ILE A 60 -8.33 -17.37 15.62
C ILE A 60 -7.36 -18.08 14.67
N MET A 61 -6.28 -17.41 14.25
CA MET A 61 -5.27 -17.99 13.37
C MET A 61 -4.59 -19.21 13.98
N MET A 62 -4.24 -19.15 15.26
CA MET A 62 -3.69 -20.30 15.99
C MET A 62 -4.68 -21.48 16.07
N ALA A 63 -5.97 -21.20 16.30
CA ALA A 63 -7.00 -22.23 16.33
C ALA A 63 -7.24 -22.86 14.95
N ALA A 64 -7.00 -22.11 13.87
CA ALA A 64 -7.06 -22.54 12.49
C ALA A 64 -5.74 -23.17 11.97
N GLU A 65 -4.80 -23.46 12.89
CA GLU A 65 -3.47 -24.02 12.59
C GLU A 65 -2.63 -23.17 11.62
N VAL A 66 -2.93 -21.88 11.51
CA VAL A 66 -2.13 -20.92 10.74
C VAL A 66 -0.87 -20.60 11.53
N PRO A 67 0.33 -20.72 10.94
CA PRO A 67 1.57 -20.34 11.62
C PRO A 67 1.54 -18.88 12.07
N VAL A 68 1.83 -18.62 13.34
CA VAL A 68 1.93 -17.25 13.91
C VAL A 68 3.33 -17.05 14.48
N ILE A 69 3.79 -15.79 14.53
CA ILE A 69 5.15 -15.48 15.02
C ILE A 69 5.29 -16.02 16.45
N PRO A 70 6.34 -16.77 16.82
CA PRO A 70 6.52 -17.25 18.19
C PRO A 70 6.45 -16.09 19.20
N GLY A 71 5.61 -16.22 20.22
CA GLY A 71 5.28 -15.11 21.11
C GLY A 71 4.36 -15.52 22.25
N THR A 72 4.11 -14.60 23.19
CA THR A 72 3.13 -14.85 24.26
C THR A 72 1.72 -14.91 23.70
N LYS A 73 0.91 -15.83 24.25
CA LYS A 73 -0.49 -16.00 23.82
C LYS A 73 -1.39 -14.90 24.38
N ASN A 74 -1.10 -14.49 25.60
CA ASN A 74 -1.83 -13.46 26.31
C ASN A 74 -0.93 -12.22 26.50
N PRO A 75 -1.54 -11.05 26.70
CA PRO A 75 -0.84 -9.90 27.24
C PRO A 75 -0.15 -10.26 28.56
N ILE A 76 1.04 -9.71 28.76
CA ILE A 76 1.87 -9.96 29.93
C ILE A 76 1.45 -9.00 31.04
N GLU A 77 1.08 -9.55 32.19
CA GLU A 77 0.62 -8.75 33.34
C GLU A 77 1.77 -8.41 34.30
N GLU A 78 2.68 -9.37 34.50
CA GLU A 78 3.71 -9.34 35.54
C GLU A 78 5.14 -9.43 34.99
N GLU A 79 6.09 -8.84 35.71
CA GLU A 79 7.51 -8.79 35.31
C GLU A 79 8.15 -10.19 35.25
N ASP A 80 7.79 -11.10 36.15
CA ASP A 80 8.31 -12.48 36.16
C ASP A 80 7.84 -13.28 34.93
N GLU A 81 6.60 -13.04 34.48
CA GLU A 81 6.06 -13.63 33.26
C GLU A 81 6.82 -13.12 32.03
N LEU A 82 7.12 -11.81 31.99
CA LEU A 82 7.91 -11.18 30.94
C LEU A 82 9.29 -11.82 30.80
N ILE A 83 10.01 -11.96 31.91
CA ILE A 83 11.37 -12.51 31.93
C ILE A 83 11.37 -13.98 31.51
N LYS A 84 10.40 -14.77 31.98
CA LYS A 84 10.26 -16.17 31.58
C LYS A 84 10.00 -16.29 30.08
N ALA A 85 9.04 -15.54 29.57
CA ALA A 85 8.67 -15.59 28.16
C ALA A 85 9.82 -15.15 27.24
N ALA A 86 10.59 -14.12 27.64
CA ALA A 86 11.77 -13.69 26.89
C ALA A 86 12.83 -14.79 26.78
N LYS A 87 13.07 -15.56 27.86
CA LYS A 87 14.00 -16.69 27.84
C LYS A 87 13.52 -17.85 26.98
N ASP A 88 12.21 -18.14 27.01
CA ASP A 88 11.62 -19.23 26.23
C ASP A 88 11.61 -18.93 24.72
N ILE A 89 11.41 -17.66 24.33
CA ILE A 89 11.36 -17.24 22.92
C ILE A 89 12.76 -16.98 22.35
N GLY A 90 13.63 -16.32 23.13
CA GLY A 90 14.97 -15.91 22.71
C GLY A 90 15.01 -14.57 21.97
N TYR A 91 16.11 -13.84 22.17
CA TYR A 91 16.37 -12.53 21.55
C TYR A 91 16.82 -12.65 20.08
N PRO A 92 16.60 -11.60 19.25
CA PRO A 92 15.91 -10.34 19.57
C PRO A 92 14.39 -10.47 19.64
N LEU A 93 13.77 -9.66 20.50
CA LEU A 93 12.33 -9.65 20.75
C LEU A 93 11.68 -8.35 20.25
N LEU A 94 10.36 -8.42 20.05
CA LEU A 94 9.51 -7.30 19.68
C LEU A 94 8.33 -7.22 20.66
N LEU A 95 8.29 -6.15 21.44
CA LEU A 95 7.14 -5.78 22.26
C LEU A 95 6.09 -5.13 21.37
N LYS A 96 4.83 -5.55 21.50
CA LYS A 96 3.69 -4.98 20.76
C LYS A 96 2.52 -4.68 21.69
N ALA A 97 1.99 -3.46 21.58
CA ALA A 97 0.73 -3.09 22.21
C ALA A 97 -0.46 -3.79 21.52
N ALA A 98 -1.42 -4.29 22.30
CA ALA A 98 -2.60 -4.99 21.77
C ALA A 98 -3.47 -4.07 20.91
N GLY A 99 -3.76 -2.85 21.41
CA GLY A 99 -4.53 -1.83 20.68
C GLY A 99 -3.71 -0.96 19.72
N GLY A 100 -2.42 -1.26 19.52
CA GLY A 100 -1.52 -0.40 18.74
C GLY A 100 -1.61 -0.62 17.23
N GLY A 101 -1.67 0.47 16.45
CA GLY A 101 -1.63 0.49 14.99
C GLY A 101 -0.68 1.57 14.44
N GLY A 102 -0.22 1.42 13.19
CA GLY A 102 0.61 2.41 12.51
C GLY A 102 2.02 2.62 13.10
N GLY A 103 2.65 1.55 13.59
CA GLY A 103 4.03 1.58 14.13
C GLY A 103 4.20 2.11 15.56
N LYS A 104 3.15 2.64 16.18
CA LYS A 104 3.16 3.10 17.59
C LYS A 104 2.95 1.93 18.55
N GLY A 105 3.62 1.97 19.71
CA GLY A 105 3.56 0.87 20.69
C GLY A 105 4.28 -0.41 20.25
N ILE A 106 5.29 -0.30 19.37
CA ILE A 106 6.16 -1.41 18.94
C ILE A 106 7.60 -1.10 19.38
N ARG A 107 8.29 -2.06 19.99
CA ARG A 107 9.65 -1.84 20.50
C ARG A 107 10.54 -3.08 20.39
N ARG A 108 11.67 -2.94 19.71
CA ARG A 108 12.73 -3.95 19.68
C ARG A 108 13.43 -4.01 21.04
N VAL A 109 13.78 -5.22 21.47
CA VAL A 109 14.56 -5.51 22.67
C VAL A 109 15.63 -6.52 22.29
N ASP A 110 16.90 -6.19 22.56
CA ASP A 110 18.03 -7.03 22.17
C ASP A 110 18.66 -7.80 23.34
N SER A 111 18.33 -7.44 24.60
CA SER A 111 18.87 -8.11 25.78
C SER A 111 17.96 -8.09 27.01
N ASP A 112 18.33 -8.85 28.04
CA ASP A 112 17.64 -8.90 29.34
C ASP A 112 17.61 -7.52 30.04
N GLU A 113 18.68 -6.73 29.93
CA GLU A 113 18.80 -5.42 30.58
C GLU A 113 17.81 -4.40 30.01
N GLU A 114 17.43 -4.54 28.75
CA GLU A 114 16.51 -3.64 28.05
C GLU A 114 15.03 -4.02 28.27
N LEU A 115 14.75 -5.29 28.60
CA LEU A 115 13.42 -5.90 28.55
C LEU A 115 12.39 -5.18 29.44
N VAL A 116 12.68 -5.06 30.73
CA VAL A 116 11.75 -4.47 31.71
C VAL A 116 11.54 -2.97 31.45
N PRO A 117 12.59 -2.15 31.23
CA PRO A 117 12.41 -0.75 30.85
C PRO A 117 11.59 -0.57 29.56
N ALA A 118 11.84 -1.41 28.55
CA ALA A 118 11.14 -1.37 27.27
C ALA A 118 9.65 -1.72 27.42
N TRP A 119 9.32 -2.75 28.22
CA TRP A 119 7.94 -3.15 28.48
C TRP A 119 7.15 -2.06 29.21
N LYS A 120 7.71 -1.50 30.31
CA LYS A 120 7.06 -0.41 31.07
C LYS A 120 6.77 0.80 30.18
N ARG A 121 7.74 1.19 29.33
CA ARG A 121 7.56 2.29 28.38
C ARG A 121 6.49 1.99 27.34
N THR A 122 6.46 0.78 26.80
CA THR A 122 5.48 0.36 25.79
C THR A 122 4.06 0.37 26.37
N ARG A 123 3.87 -0.12 27.61
CA ARG A 123 2.57 -0.05 28.32
C ARG A 123 2.08 1.38 28.51
N SER A 124 2.95 2.27 29.00
CA SER A 124 2.60 3.68 29.20
C SER A 124 2.24 4.40 27.89
N GLU A 125 2.98 4.14 26.82
CA GLU A 125 2.71 4.70 25.48
C GLU A 125 1.38 4.19 24.91
N ALA A 126 1.12 2.88 25.08
CA ALA A 126 -0.11 2.25 24.63
C ALA A 126 -1.33 2.81 25.37
N LEU A 127 -1.26 2.93 26.69
CA LEU A 127 -2.32 3.53 27.50
C LEU A 127 -2.59 4.98 27.09
N ALA A 128 -1.54 5.79 26.90
CA ALA A 128 -1.68 7.19 26.51
C ALA A 128 -2.25 7.37 25.09
N SER A 129 -1.91 6.47 24.17
CA SER A 129 -2.28 6.59 22.75
C SER A 129 -3.62 5.93 22.42
N PHE A 130 -3.93 4.81 23.09
CA PHE A 130 -5.02 3.90 22.71
C PHE A 130 -5.98 3.58 23.87
N GLY A 131 -5.67 4.02 25.10
CA GLY A 131 -6.48 3.67 26.28
C GLY A 131 -6.39 2.20 26.69
N ASP A 132 -5.44 1.45 26.12
CA ASP A 132 -5.21 0.02 26.36
C ASP A 132 -3.73 -0.19 26.67
N ASP A 133 -3.40 -0.71 27.86
CA ASP A 133 -2.03 -0.92 28.32
C ASP A 133 -1.53 -2.37 28.12
N ARG A 134 -2.33 -3.22 27.48
CA ARG A 134 -1.98 -4.62 27.21
C ARG A 134 -0.82 -4.69 26.22
N VAL A 135 0.23 -5.43 26.59
CA VAL A 135 1.42 -5.64 25.77
C VAL A 135 1.77 -7.13 25.73
N TYR A 136 2.11 -7.63 24.55
CA TYR A 136 2.62 -8.99 24.36
C TYR A 136 4.02 -8.94 23.73
N ILE A 137 4.76 -10.05 23.78
CA ILE A 137 6.07 -10.18 23.13
C ILE A 137 6.02 -11.21 22.02
N GLU A 138 6.75 -10.92 20.95
CA GLU A 138 7.01 -11.84 19.86
C GLU A 138 8.51 -11.89 19.57
N ARG A 139 8.95 -12.96 18.93
CA ARG A 139 10.27 -13.01 18.30
C ARG A 139 10.33 -11.93 17.21
N LEU A 140 11.42 -11.17 17.18
CA LEU A 140 11.64 -10.26 16.07
C LEU A 140 12.05 -11.09 14.84
N VAL A 141 11.20 -11.07 13.82
CA VAL A 141 11.50 -11.63 12.50
C VAL A 141 12.36 -10.62 11.73
N GLN A 142 13.51 -11.07 11.22
CA GLN A 142 14.48 -10.23 10.51
C GLN A 142 14.74 -10.81 9.12
N GLY A 143 15.11 -9.95 8.16
CA GLY A 143 15.41 -10.38 6.79
C GLY A 143 14.25 -11.10 6.11
N ALA A 144 13.01 -10.82 6.53
CA ALA A 144 11.85 -11.50 6.01
C ALA A 144 11.26 -10.78 4.82
N ARG A 145 10.69 -11.58 3.93
CA ARG A 145 9.84 -11.11 2.85
C ARG A 145 8.42 -10.90 3.35
N HIS A 146 7.74 -9.89 2.82
CA HIS A 146 6.31 -9.69 3.02
C HIS A 146 5.56 -10.39 1.89
N ILE A 147 5.03 -11.58 2.18
CA ILE A 147 4.22 -12.37 1.25
C ILE A 147 2.78 -12.33 1.70
N GLU A 148 1.86 -12.16 0.77
CA GLU A 148 0.45 -12.09 1.10
C GLU A 148 -0.41 -12.96 0.20
N ALA A 149 -1.46 -13.55 0.76
CA ALA A 149 -2.35 -14.49 0.09
C ALA A 149 -3.69 -13.81 -0.23
N GLN A 150 -4.04 -13.73 -1.51
CA GLN A 150 -5.35 -13.25 -1.93
C GLN A 150 -6.41 -14.32 -1.67
N ILE A 151 -7.48 -13.94 -1.00
CA ILE A 151 -8.65 -14.80 -0.83
C ILE A 151 -9.95 -14.12 -1.28
N VAL A 152 -10.95 -14.93 -1.62
CA VAL A 152 -12.35 -14.50 -1.67
C VAL A 152 -13.20 -15.57 -0.98
N GLY A 153 -13.99 -15.17 0.02
CA GLY A 153 -14.91 -16.06 0.72
C GLY A 153 -16.37 -15.70 0.46
N ASP A 154 -17.27 -16.67 0.48
CA ASP A 154 -18.71 -16.46 0.22
C ASP A 154 -19.56 -16.16 1.48
N GLY A 155 -18.95 -16.13 2.66
CA GLY A 155 -19.67 -15.99 3.91
C GLY A 155 -20.31 -17.29 4.44
N GLN A 156 -20.19 -18.40 3.72
CA GLN A 156 -20.90 -19.66 3.96
C GLN A 156 -19.95 -20.86 4.13
N GLY A 157 -18.64 -20.60 4.23
CA GLY A 157 -17.60 -21.58 4.51
C GLY A 157 -16.70 -21.89 3.32
N SER A 158 -17.06 -21.45 2.10
CA SER A 158 -16.20 -21.63 0.93
C SER A 158 -15.25 -20.44 0.79
N VAL A 159 -13.97 -20.73 0.59
CA VAL A 159 -12.93 -19.72 0.38
C VAL A 159 -12.06 -20.14 -0.81
N TRP A 160 -11.89 -19.23 -1.76
CA TRP A 160 -10.94 -19.39 -2.86
C TRP A 160 -9.63 -18.69 -2.53
N PHE A 161 -8.52 -19.38 -2.79
CA PHE A 161 -7.18 -18.78 -2.78
C PHE A 161 -6.79 -18.45 -4.23
N LEU A 162 -6.44 -17.18 -4.48
CA LEU A 162 -6.21 -16.66 -5.82
C LEU A 162 -4.73 -16.40 -6.11
N GLY A 163 -3.83 -17.04 -5.36
CA GLY A 163 -2.39 -16.86 -5.45
C GLY A 163 -1.82 -15.87 -4.44
N GLU A 164 -0.50 -15.82 -4.40
CA GLU A 164 0.27 -14.93 -3.54
C GLU A 164 0.78 -13.68 -4.27
N ARG A 165 1.11 -12.66 -3.47
CA ARG A 165 1.85 -11.48 -3.90
C ARG A 165 3.08 -11.27 -3.04
N GLU A 166 4.13 -10.78 -3.68
CA GLU A 166 5.36 -10.32 -3.06
C GLU A 166 5.29 -8.80 -2.89
N CYS A 167 5.39 -8.35 -1.65
CA CYS A 167 5.20 -6.96 -1.28
C CYS A 167 6.37 -6.43 -0.43
N SER A 168 7.53 -7.07 -0.47
CA SER A 168 8.70 -6.70 0.37
C SER A 168 9.29 -5.33 0.05
N LEU A 169 9.13 -4.79 -1.16
CA LEU A 169 9.69 -3.49 -1.51
C LEU A 169 8.87 -2.36 -0.90
N GLN A 170 9.27 -1.98 0.31
CA GLN A 170 8.56 -1.05 1.18
C GLN A 170 9.46 0.11 1.63
N ARG A 171 8.85 1.23 1.98
CA ARG A 171 9.49 2.37 2.64
C ARG A 171 8.66 2.81 3.84
N ASN A 172 9.24 2.81 5.05
CA ASN A 172 8.50 3.05 6.30
C ASN A 172 7.22 2.20 6.40
N HIS A 173 7.33 0.91 6.05
CA HIS A 173 6.23 -0.05 6.01
C HIS A 173 5.12 0.24 4.98
N GLN A 174 5.36 1.13 4.02
CA GLN A 174 4.46 1.39 2.90
C GLN A 174 4.98 0.69 1.65
N LYS A 175 4.17 -0.18 1.04
CA LYS A 175 4.50 -0.89 -0.19
C LYS A 175 4.68 0.09 -1.35
N VAL A 176 5.71 -0.13 -2.17
CA VAL A 176 6.11 0.74 -3.28
C VAL A 176 6.00 0.01 -4.63
N LEU A 177 6.43 -1.25 -4.64
CA LEU A 177 6.38 -2.13 -5.80
C LEU A 177 5.94 -3.53 -5.32
N GLU A 178 4.95 -4.08 -6.00
CA GLU A 178 4.35 -5.37 -5.69
C GLU A 178 4.38 -6.28 -6.93
N GLU A 179 4.52 -7.58 -6.71
CA GLU A 179 4.54 -8.56 -7.80
C GLU A 179 3.72 -9.82 -7.51
N SER A 180 3.20 -10.44 -8.57
CA SER A 180 2.55 -11.75 -8.51
C SER A 180 2.98 -12.58 -9.73
N PRO A 181 3.36 -13.86 -9.55
CA PRO A 181 3.63 -14.52 -8.27
C PRO A 181 4.86 -13.94 -7.54
N SER A 182 5.21 -14.47 -6.37
CA SER A 182 6.46 -14.12 -5.68
C SER A 182 7.66 -14.87 -6.29
N PRO A 183 8.84 -14.24 -6.45
CA PRO A 183 10.06 -14.93 -6.88
C PRO A 183 10.59 -15.93 -5.85
N ALA A 184 10.18 -15.81 -4.59
CA ALA A 184 10.61 -16.68 -3.50
C ALA A 184 9.65 -17.86 -3.25
N VAL A 185 8.51 -17.92 -3.95
CA VAL A 185 7.46 -18.90 -3.67
C VAL A 185 7.38 -19.94 -4.79
N ASP A 186 7.90 -21.13 -4.48
CA ASP A 186 7.69 -22.32 -5.31
C ASP A 186 6.31 -22.95 -5.08
N GLU A 187 6.00 -24.02 -5.81
CA GLU A 187 4.69 -24.67 -5.73
C GLU A 187 4.40 -25.32 -4.37
N GLN A 188 5.43 -25.84 -3.68
CA GLN A 188 5.26 -26.45 -2.37
C GLN A 188 4.95 -25.40 -1.31
N LEU A 189 5.66 -24.28 -1.34
CA LEU A 189 5.42 -23.15 -0.46
C LEU A 189 4.07 -22.49 -0.77
N ARG A 190 3.70 -22.36 -2.05
CA ARG A 190 2.37 -21.87 -2.46
C ARG A 190 1.24 -22.73 -1.90
N ALA A 191 1.39 -24.05 -1.93
CA ALA A 191 0.42 -24.96 -1.32
C ALA A 191 0.31 -24.76 0.21
N ARG A 192 1.42 -24.45 0.89
CA ARG A 192 1.40 -24.11 2.34
C ARG A 192 0.70 -22.78 2.60
N PHE A 193 0.99 -21.73 1.80
CA PHE A 193 0.28 -20.45 1.88
C PHE A 193 -1.22 -20.62 1.64
N ARG A 194 -1.59 -21.39 0.61
CA ARG A 194 -2.98 -21.74 0.31
C ARG A 194 -3.67 -22.36 1.51
N ASN A 195 -3.07 -23.40 2.09
CA ASN A 195 -3.68 -24.11 3.21
C ASN A 195 -3.89 -23.18 4.42
N ALA A 196 -2.88 -22.38 4.76
CA ALA A 196 -2.98 -21.39 5.84
C ALA A 196 -4.03 -20.30 5.56
N ALA A 197 -4.07 -19.78 4.32
CA ALA A 197 -5.00 -18.72 3.95
C ALA A 197 -6.45 -19.20 3.94
N VAL A 198 -6.69 -20.38 3.35
CA VAL A 198 -8.03 -21.00 3.30
C VAL A 198 -8.49 -21.40 4.70
N SER A 199 -7.64 -22.02 5.52
CA SER A 199 -8.03 -22.44 6.87
C SER A 199 -8.35 -21.24 7.77
N GLY A 200 -7.51 -20.20 7.76
CA GLY A 200 -7.71 -18.98 8.53
C GLY A 200 -8.99 -18.25 8.15
N ALA A 201 -9.26 -18.11 6.85
CA ALA A 201 -10.46 -17.46 6.35
C ALA A 201 -11.73 -18.29 6.58
N ALA A 202 -11.65 -19.62 6.43
CA ALA A 202 -12.77 -20.51 6.69
C ALA A 202 -13.17 -20.51 8.17
N ALA A 203 -12.22 -20.40 9.10
CA ALA A 203 -12.49 -20.26 10.53
C ALA A 203 -13.32 -19.01 10.88
N LEU A 204 -13.34 -18.01 10.00
CA LEU A 204 -14.13 -16.78 10.12
C LEU A 204 -15.45 -16.82 9.36
N ASN A 205 -15.72 -17.87 8.57
CA ASN A 205 -16.71 -17.87 7.50
C ASN A 205 -16.59 -16.61 6.64
N TYR A 206 -15.37 -16.25 6.25
CA TYR A 206 -15.06 -14.94 5.67
C TYR A 206 -15.93 -14.60 4.43
N ARG A 207 -16.38 -13.35 4.32
CA ARG A 207 -17.20 -12.84 3.19
C ARG A 207 -16.46 -11.75 2.40
N GLY A 208 -16.47 -11.86 1.09
CA GLY A 208 -15.86 -10.88 0.17
C GLY A 208 -14.37 -11.14 -0.07
N ALA A 209 -13.70 -10.15 -0.67
CA ALA A 209 -12.26 -10.21 -0.91
C ALA A 209 -11.48 -9.72 0.31
N GLY A 210 -10.40 -10.43 0.63
CA GLY A 210 -9.49 -10.10 1.72
C GLY A 210 -8.11 -10.63 1.44
N THR A 211 -7.15 -10.22 2.27
CA THR A 211 -5.77 -10.66 2.14
C THR A 211 -5.20 -11.06 3.49
N MET A 212 -4.57 -12.24 3.54
CA MET A 212 -3.78 -12.65 4.69
C MET A 212 -2.31 -12.34 4.43
N GLU A 213 -1.72 -11.49 5.27
CA GLU A 213 -0.33 -11.08 5.15
C GLU A 213 0.58 -11.93 6.05
N PHE A 214 1.77 -12.25 5.53
CA PHE A 214 2.75 -13.10 6.19
C PHE A 214 4.16 -12.50 6.10
N LEU A 215 4.95 -12.75 7.14
CA LEU A 215 6.40 -12.60 7.07
C LEU A 215 7.01 -13.97 6.76
N TYR A 216 7.78 -14.05 5.67
CA TYR A 216 8.47 -15.26 5.24
C TYR A 216 9.98 -15.16 5.47
N GLU A 217 10.51 -16.04 6.33
CA GLU A 217 11.95 -16.21 6.58
C GLU A 217 12.49 -17.28 5.62
N GLU A 218 13.04 -16.84 4.49
CA GLU A 218 13.53 -17.71 3.41
C GLU A 218 14.57 -18.74 3.90
N ASP A 219 15.55 -18.30 4.70
CA ASP A 219 16.59 -19.15 5.29
C ASP A 219 16.05 -20.33 6.12
N ARG A 220 14.88 -20.15 6.73
CA ARG A 220 14.21 -21.18 7.55
C ARG A 220 13.15 -21.95 6.77
N GLY A 221 12.71 -21.42 5.62
CA GLY A 221 11.54 -21.93 4.91
C GLY A 221 10.25 -21.78 5.72
N GLU A 222 10.18 -20.84 6.67
CA GLU A 222 9.04 -20.65 7.57
C GLU A 222 8.37 -19.30 7.33
N PHE A 223 7.04 -19.28 7.39
CA PHE A 223 6.26 -18.05 7.32
C PHE A 223 5.35 -17.92 8.53
N TYR A 224 4.97 -16.68 8.84
CA TYR A 224 4.16 -16.38 10.01
C TYR A 224 3.13 -15.32 9.67
N PHE A 225 1.89 -15.57 10.06
CA PHE A 225 0.79 -14.62 9.95
C PHE A 225 1.14 -13.32 10.65
N LEU A 226 0.94 -12.23 9.93
CA LEU A 226 1.17 -10.87 10.40
C LEU A 226 -0.17 -10.20 10.71
N GLU A 227 -1.03 -10.10 9.72
CA GLU A 227 -2.36 -9.51 9.82
C GLU A 227 -3.27 -9.97 8.67
N MET A 228 -4.55 -9.61 8.76
CA MET A 228 -5.51 -9.81 7.68
C MET A 228 -6.13 -8.47 7.32
N ASN A 229 -5.97 -8.06 6.07
CA ASN A 229 -6.63 -6.88 5.54
C ASN A 229 -8.05 -7.28 5.14
N THR A 230 -9.06 -6.75 5.83
CA THR A 230 -10.46 -7.16 5.69
C THR A 230 -11.18 -6.43 4.55
N ARG A 231 -10.47 -6.25 3.44
CA ARG A 231 -10.88 -5.46 2.27
C ARG A 231 -10.01 -5.79 1.07
N LEU A 232 -10.38 -5.24 -0.08
CA LEU A 232 -9.50 -5.18 -1.25
C LEU A 232 -8.23 -4.38 -0.92
N GLN A 233 -7.12 -4.74 -1.57
CA GLN A 233 -5.85 -4.02 -1.48
C GLN A 233 -5.53 -3.25 -2.76
N VAL A 234 -4.55 -2.35 -2.69
CA VAL A 234 -4.17 -1.49 -3.82
C VAL A 234 -3.62 -2.33 -4.97
N GLU A 235 -2.79 -3.32 -4.60
CA GLU A 235 -2.04 -4.27 -5.42
C GLU A 235 -2.86 -5.46 -5.94
N HIS A 236 -4.18 -5.47 -5.76
CA HIS A 236 -5.04 -6.51 -6.33
C HIS A 236 -4.88 -6.73 -7.85
N PRO A 237 -4.56 -5.72 -8.70
CA PRO A 237 -4.43 -5.92 -10.15
C PRO A 237 -3.34 -6.91 -10.54
N VAL A 238 -2.26 -7.07 -9.76
CA VAL A 238 -1.22 -8.05 -10.14
C VAL A 238 -1.76 -9.47 -10.07
N THR A 239 -2.65 -9.76 -9.12
CA THR A 239 -3.37 -11.04 -9.03
C THR A 239 -4.37 -11.17 -10.17
N GLU A 240 -5.13 -10.11 -10.48
CA GLU A 240 -6.09 -10.15 -11.60
C GLU A 240 -5.42 -10.47 -12.94
N LEU A 241 -4.24 -9.88 -13.20
CA LEU A 241 -3.54 -10.07 -14.47
C LEU A 241 -2.94 -11.46 -14.64
N VAL A 242 -2.48 -12.11 -13.56
CA VAL A 242 -1.93 -13.48 -13.66
C VAL A 242 -3.00 -14.57 -13.60
N THR A 243 -4.16 -14.30 -13.00
CA THR A 243 -5.26 -15.27 -12.87
C THR A 243 -6.34 -15.08 -13.95
N GLY A 244 -6.54 -13.85 -14.44
CA GLY A 244 -7.67 -13.47 -15.29
C GLY A 244 -9.00 -13.29 -14.53
N ILE A 245 -8.95 -13.20 -13.20
CA ILE A 245 -10.12 -13.05 -12.33
C ILE A 245 -10.30 -11.57 -11.96
N ASP A 246 -11.51 -11.04 -12.14
CA ASP A 246 -11.89 -9.69 -11.71
C ASP A 246 -12.30 -9.72 -10.22
N LEU A 247 -11.46 -9.16 -9.35
CA LEU A 247 -11.64 -9.21 -7.91
C LEU A 247 -12.75 -8.28 -7.44
N VAL A 248 -12.88 -7.10 -8.07
CA VAL A 248 -13.97 -6.16 -7.76
C VAL A 248 -15.31 -6.77 -8.20
N GLY A 249 -15.34 -7.39 -9.38
CA GLY A 249 -16.49 -8.15 -9.87
C GLY A 249 -16.88 -9.29 -8.92
N MET A 250 -15.90 -10.05 -8.43
CA MET A 250 -16.15 -11.09 -7.42
C MET A 250 -16.71 -10.54 -6.11
N GLN A 251 -16.24 -9.37 -5.63
CA GLN A 251 -16.82 -8.74 -4.44
C GLN A 251 -18.30 -8.41 -4.62
N LEU A 252 -18.68 -7.88 -5.80
CA LEU A 252 -20.07 -7.59 -6.13
C LEU A 252 -20.92 -8.86 -6.21
N ASP A 253 -20.40 -9.90 -6.86
CA ASP A 253 -21.06 -11.20 -6.98
C ASP A 253 -21.33 -11.82 -5.59
N VAL A 254 -20.32 -11.88 -4.72
CA VAL A 254 -20.47 -12.41 -3.36
C VAL A 254 -21.44 -11.56 -2.54
N ALA A 255 -21.35 -10.23 -2.64
CA ALA A 255 -22.29 -9.33 -1.96
C ALA A 255 -23.74 -9.51 -2.47
N SER A 256 -23.93 -9.97 -3.71
CA SER A 256 -25.23 -10.34 -4.27
C SER A 256 -25.73 -11.73 -3.86
N GLY A 257 -24.95 -12.47 -3.05
CA GLY A 257 -25.30 -13.79 -2.54
C GLY A 257 -24.76 -14.96 -3.36
N ARG A 258 -23.79 -14.73 -4.27
CA ARG A 258 -23.13 -15.81 -5.01
C ARG A 258 -22.42 -16.77 -4.05
N VAL A 259 -22.72 -18.06 -4.17
CA VAL A 259 -22.01 -19.15 -3.47
C VAL A 259 -20.80 -19.57 -4.29
N LEU A 260 -19.68 -19.84 -3.62
CA LEU A 260 -18.46 -20.32 -4.26
C LEU A 260 -18.44 -21.86 -4.25
N GLU A 261 -19.26 -22.47 -5.11
CA GLU A 261 -19.63 -23.91 -5.05
C GLU A 261 -18.47 -24.92 -5.11
N HIS A 262 -17.34 -24.56 -5.73
CA HIS A 262 -16.18 -25.44 -5.89
C HIS A 262 -14.92 -24.62 -5.86
N ASP A 263 -13.86 -25.20 -5.32
CA ASP A 263 -12.53 -24.60 -5.29
C ASP A 263 -11.91 -24.63 -6.70
N PRO A 264 -11.65 -23.48 -7.33
CA PRO A 264 -11.20 -23.43 -8.71
C PRO A 264 -9.73 -23.85 -8.80
N ASP A 265 -9.42 -24.60 -9.85
CA ASP A 265 -8.04 -24.82 -10.28
C ASP A 265 -7.52 -23.55 -10.99
N ILE A 266 -7.01 -22.61 -10.20
CA ILE A 266 -6.52 -21.32 -10.70
C ILE A 266 -5.09 -21.48 -11.18
N SER A 267 -4.92 -21.43 -12.49
CA SER A 267 -3.60 -21.38 -13.11
C SER A 267 -3.06 -19.94 -13.08
N ILE A 268 -2.00 -19.73 -12.30
CA ILE A 268 -1.19 -18.50 -12.33
C ILE A 268 -0.36 -18.52 -13.63
N ARG A 269 -0.55 -17.51 -14.48
CA ARG A 269 0.12 -17.42 -15.79
C ARG A 269 0.94 -16.15 -15.91
N GLY A 270 2.20 -16.31 -16.28
CA GLY A 270 3.13 -15.20 -16.46
C GLY A 270 3.49 -14.52 -15.14
N TRP A 271 3.81 -13.23 -15.23
CA TRP A 271 4.28 -12.40 -14.13
C TRP A 271 3.71 -11.01 -14.24
N SER A 272 3.22 -10.46 -13.14
CA SER A 272 2.71 -9.10 -13.07
C SER A 272 3.46 -8.27 -12.05
N LEU A 273 3.74 -7.02 -12.41
CA LEU A 273 4.32 -6.02 -11.51
C LEU A 273 3.37 -4.82 -11.41
N GLU A 274 3.23 -4.26 -10.22
CA GLU A 274 2.58 -2.97 -9.98
C GLU A 274 3.60 -2.01 -9.33
N PHE A 275 3.62 -0.77 -9.79
CA PHE A 275 4.37 0.32 -9.17
C PHE A 275 3.46 1.49 -8.85
N ARG A 276 3.55 1.99 -7.62
CA ARG A 276 2.76 3.15 -7.17
C ARG A 276 3.39 4.45 -7.66
N VAL A 277 2.67 5.15 -8.53
CA VAL A 277 3.04 6.48 -9.02
C VAL A 277 2.46 7.52 -8.05
N CYS A 278 3.31 8.04 -7.17
CA CYS A 278 2.94 9.01 -6.13
C CYS A 278 3.52 10.39 -6.44
N ALA A 279 2.84 11.44 -5.98
CA ALA A 279 3.29 12.82 -6.00
C ALA A 279 4.28 13.09 -4.85
N GLU A 280 5.46 12.50 -4.95
CA GLU A 280 6.54 12.61 -3.95
C GLU A 280 7.90 12.70 -4.67
N ASP A 281 8.90 13.30 -4.01
CA ASP A 281 10.28 13.26 -4.47
C ASP A 281 11.07 12.12 -3.78
N PRO A 282 11.26 10.95 -4.42
CA PRO A 282 11.87 9.79 -3.78
C PRO A 282 13.33 10.01 -3.36
N TYR A 283 14.03 10.99 -3.96
CA TYR A 283 15.43 11.29 -3.66
C TYR A 283 15.60 12.38 -2.61
N ARG A 284 14.49 12.97 -2.14
CA ARG A 284 14.44 13.94 -1.05
C ARG A 284 13.48 13.43 0.03
N ASP A 285 13.75 12.22 0.53
CA ASP A 285 12.97 11.57 1.59
C ASP A 285 11.46 11.48 1.32
N PHE A 286 11.06 11.37 0.05
CA PHE A 286 9.66 11.27 -0.37
C PHE A 286 8.83 12.46 0.11
N ILE A 287 9.42 13.67 0.13
CA ILE A 287 8.65 14.88 0.46
C ILE A 287 7.46 14.97 -0.52
N PRO A 288 6.22 15.13 0.00
CA PRO A 288 5.04 15.27 -0.84
C PRO A 288 5.15 16.48 -1.78
N SER A 289 4.76 16.29 -3.03
CA SER A 289 4.76 17.29 -4.08
C SER A 289 3.33 17.74 -4.37
N THR A 290 2.90 18.82 -3.72
CA THR A 290 1.63 19.48 -4.03
C THR A 290 1.75 20.39 -5.25
N GLY A 291 0.61 20.76 -5.85
CA GLY A 291 0.57 21.63 -7.02
C GLY A 291 -0.32 21.09 -8.11
N GLN A 292 -0.24 21.66 -9.31
CA GLN A 292 -1.10 21.28 -10.43
C GLN A 292 -0.33 20.47 -11.46
N ILE A 293 -0.97 19.44 -12.03
CA ILE A 293 -0.46 18.75 -13.22
C ILE A 293 -0.60 19.69 -14.42
N LEU A 294 0.52 20.24 -14.89
CA LEU A 294 0.58 21.22 -15.99
C LEU A 294 0.69 20.58 -17.38
N GLY A 295 1.09 19.31 -17.44
CA GLY A 295 1.16 18.55 -18.68
C GLY A 295 1.17 17.05 -18.40
N LEU A 296 0.47 16.27 -19.22
CA LEU A 296 0.30 14.84 -19.01
C LEU A 296 0.39 14.09 -20.34
N ARG A 297 1.19 13.02 -20.36
CA ARG A 297 1.16 12.01 -21.42
C ARG A 297 1.06 10.64 -20.81
N ILE A 298 -0.10 10.01 -20.97
CA ILE A 298 -0.34 8.63 -20.57
C ILE A 298 -0.01 7.70 -21.76
N PRO A 299 0.97 6.79 -21.63
CA PRO A 299 1.25 5.80 -22.66
C PRO A 299 0.21 4.68 -22.66
N HIS A 300 -0.10 4.17 -23.86
CA HIS A 300 -0.87 2.94 -24.03
C HIS A 300 0.02 1.89 -24.69
N ALA A 301 -0.01 0.67 -24.16
CA ALA A 301 0.73 -0.46 -24.70
C ALA A 301 0.00 -1.78 -24.33
N PRO A 302 0.14 -2.84 -25.15
CA PRO A 302 -0.36 -4.17 -24.79
C PRO A 302 0.19 -4.63 -23.43
N PHE A 303 -0.65 -5.29 -22.64
CA PHE A 303 -0.30 -5.83 -21.31
C PHE A 303 0.18 -4.77 -20.30
N CYS A 304 -0.11 -3.49 -20.54
CA CYS A 304 0.07 -2.41 -19.58
C CYS A 304 -1.31 -1.89 -19.17
N ARG A 305 -1.51 -1.69 -17.87
CA ARG A 305 -2.69 -1.11 -17.24
C ARG A 305 -2.26 0.07 -16.39
N LEU A 306 -3.05 1.14 -16.41
CA LEU A 306 -2.82 2.31 -15.58
C LEU A 306 -4.13 2.67 -14.88
N ASP A 307 -4.20 2.42 -13.58
CA ASP A 307 -5.35 2.73 -12.75
C ASP A 307 -5.07 4.01 -11.98
N GLY A 308 -5.84 5.07 -12.16
CA GLY A 308 -5.59 6.32 -11.44
C GLY A 308 -6.51 7.47 -11.84
N ALA A 309 -6.26 8.62 -11.24
CA ALA A 309 -7.03 9.85 -11.46
C ALA A 309 -6.26 10.90 -12.28
N LEU A 310 -5.15 10.50 -12.92
CA LEU A 310 -4.27 11.38 -13.69
C LEU A 310 -5.05 12.12 -14.79
N ARG A 311 -5.10 13.45 -14.67
CA ARG A 311 -5.64 14.36 -15.69
C ARG A 311 -4.87 15.67 -15.67
N GLU A 312 -4.70 16.31 -16.83
CA GLU A 312 -4.17 17.67 -16.88
C GLU A 312 -5.08 18.61 -16.07
N GLY A 313 -4.46 19.54 -15.36
CA GLY A 313 -5.15 20.47 -14.47
C GLY A 313 -5.55 19.89 -13.11
N LEU A 314 -5.31 18.60 -12.83
CA LEU A 314 -5.53 18.03 -11.50
C LEU A 314 -4.67 18.77 -10.46
N GLU A 315 -5.29 19.24 -9.39
CA GLU A 315 -4.60 19.78 -8.22
C GLU A 315 -4.32 18.66 -7.21
N VAL A 316 -3.03 18.46 -6.92
CA VAL A 316 -2.54 17.59 -5.85
C VAL A 316 -2.50 18.40 -4.56
N THR A 317 -3.36 18.02 -3.62
CA THR A 317 -3.53 18.70 -2.33
C THR A 317 -2.82 17.95 -1.21
N PRO A 318 -2.50 18.59 -0.08
CA PRO A 318 -1.88 17.92 1.06
C PRO A 318 -2.87 17.11 1.91
N TYR A 319 -4.14 17.03 1.53
CA TYR A 319 -5.21 16.46 2.37
C TYR A 319 -5.39 14.94 2.21
N TYR A 320 -4.83 14.35 1.16
CA TYR A 320 -5.01 12.95 0.80
C TYR A 320 -3.68 12.25 0.56
N ASP A 321 -3.75 10.94 0.40
CA ASP A 321 -2.63 10.12 -0.03
C ASP A 321 -2.03 10.63 -1.35
N PRO A 322 -0.69 10.63 -1.50
CA PRO A 322 -0.03 11.18 -2.69
C PRO A 322 -0.14 10.29 -3.93
N MET A 323 -0.73 9.09 -3.87
CA MET A 323 -0.86 8.19 -5.01
C MET A 323 -1.74 8.81 -6.12
N LEU A 324 -1.15 8.92 -7.31
CA LEU A 324 -1.79 9.47 -8.51
C LEU A 324 -2.33 8.36 -9.42
N ALA A 325 -1.56 7.28 -9.54
CA ALA A 325 -1.88 6.11 -10.34
C ALA A 325 -1.08 4.88 -9.91
N LYS A 326 -1.51 3.72 -10.41
CA LYS A 326 -0.84 2.42 -10.31
C LYS A 326 -0.42 2.02 -11.72
N ALA A 327 0.88 1.89 -11.94
CA ALA A 327 1.43 1.42 -13.21
C ALA A 327 1.59 -0.10 -13.13
N ILE A 328 0.75 -0.82 -13.87
CA ILE A 328 0.67 -2.28 -13.78
C ILE A 328 1.05 -2.89 -15.13
N VAL A 329 1.86 -3.93 -15.12
CA VAL A 329 2.22 -4.67 -16.32
C VAL A 329 2.12 -6.16 -16.09
N TRP A 330 1.75 -6.90 -17.12
CA TRP A 330 1.89 -8.35 -17.17
C TRP A 330 2.94 -8.73 -18.22
N ALA A 331 3.67 -9.83 -18.06
CA ALA A 331 4.50 -10.45 -19.09
C ALA A 331 4.60 -11.96 -18.86
N GLU A 332 5.24 -12.69 -19.77
CA GLU A 332 5.39 -14.14 -19.71
C GLU A 332 6.40 -14.60 -18.66
N ASP A 333 7.38 -13.74 -18.32
CA ASP A 333 8.34 -13.95 -17.25
C ASP A 333 8.66 -12.64 -16.52
N ARG A 334 9.26 -12.78 -15.34
CA ARG A 334 9.58 -11.68 -14.43
C ARG A 334 10.51 -10.62 -15.04
N ASN A 335 11.53 -11.04 -15.78
CA ASN A 335 12.49 -10.12 -16.41
C ASN A 335 11.82 -9.30 -17.52
N MET A 336 10.95 -9.92 -18.31
CA MET A 336 10.13 -9.22 -19.28
C MET A 336 9.13 -8.26 -18.62
N ALA A 337 8.53 -8.63 -17.48
CA ALA A 337 7.66 -7.74 -16.73
C ALA A 337 8.43 -6.50 -16.23
N SER A 338 9.63 -6.69 -15.66
CA SER A 338 10.50 -5.58 -15.24
C SER A 338 10.83 -4.62 -16.39
N ARG A 339 11.27 -5.15 -17.54
CA ARG A 339 11.52 -4.34 -18.76
C ARG A 339 10.27 -3.59 -19.24
N ARG A 340 9.11 -4.25 -19.17
CA ARG A 340 7.83 -3.66 -19.59
C ARG A 340 7.40 -2.54 -18.65
N LEU A 341 7.58 -2.70 -17.34
CA LEU A 341 7.31 -1.68 -16.32
C LEU A 341 8.22 -0.47 -16.51
N SER A 342 9.54 -0.67 -16.63
CA SER A 342 10.50 0.41 -16.94
C SER A 342 10.14 1.14 -18.24
N SER A 343 9.77 0.40 -19.29
CA SER A 343 9.31 0.99 -20.56
C SER A 343 8.00 1.79 -20.41
N LEU A 344 7.05 1.32 -19.59
CA LEU A 344 5.80 2.03 -19.33
C LEU A 344 6.08 3.36 -18.59
N LEU A 345 6.82 3.28 -17.49
CA LEU A 345 7.18 4.43 -16.65
C LEU A 345 8.03 5.46 -17.42
N SER A 346 9.00 5.02 -18.22
CA SER A 346 9.83 5.91 -19.06
C SER A 346 9.07 6.61 -20.18
N ARG A 347 7.82 6.23 -20.48
CA ARG A 347 6.93 6.91 -21.44
C ARG A 347 5.84 7.75 -20.78
N LEU A 348 5.56 7.52 -19.49
CA LEU A 348 4.68 8.35 -18.68
C LEU A 348 5.32 9.73 -18.48
N ARG A 349 4.60 10.81 -18.76
CA ARG A 349 5.04 12.18 -18.51
C ARG A 349 4.03 12.88 -17.63
N ILE A 350 4.47 13.38 -16.49
CA ILE A 350 3.69 14.18 -15.55
C ILE A 350 4.52 15.43 -15.28
N GLY A 351 4.03 16.59 -15.72
CA GLY A 351 4.68 17.89 -15.55
C GLY A 351 4.01 18.73 -14.48
N GLY A 352 4.78 19.59 -13.80
CA GLY A 352 4.29 20.51 -12.76
C GLY A 352 4.50 20.03 -11.33
N ILE A 353 4.75 18.74 -11.11
CA ILE A 353 5.00 18.12 -9.81
C ILE A 353 6.13 17.08 -9.88
N HIS A 354 6.76 16.78 -8.74
CA HIS A 354 7.66 15.64 -8.59
C HIS A 354 6.86 14.35 -8.43
N THR A 355 7.41 13.22 -8.90
CA THR A 355 6.77 11.91 -8.80
C THR A 355 7.77 10.80 -8.51
N THR A 356 7.28 9.65 -8.07
CA THR A 356 8.07 8.42 -7.87
C THR A 356 8.46 7.70 -9.17
N VAL A 357 8.04 8.19 -10.35
CA VAL A 357 8.32 7.54 -11.65
C VAL A 357 9.82 7.25 -11.87
N PRO A 358 10.77 8.17 -11.59
CA PRO A 358 12.19 7.89 -11.77
C PRO A 358 12.70 6.72 -10.90
N LEU A 359 12.20 6.61 -9.67
CA LEU A 359 12.51 5.50 -8.77
C LEU A 359 12.07 4.17 -9.38
N GLY A 360 10.84 4.09 -9.90
CA GLY A 360 10.33 2.84 -10.49
C GLY A 360 11.12 2.39 -11.72
N ILE A 361 11.59 3.32 -12.55
CA ILE A 361 12.48 3.01 -13.69
C ILE A 361 13.79 2.40 -13.19
N GLU A 362 14.39 3.03 -12.17
CA GLU A 362 15.68 2.60 -11.63
C GLU A 362 15.59 1.25 -10.89
N LEU A 363 14.51 1.00 -10.15
CA LEU A 363 14.29 -0.27 -9.45
C LEU A 363 14.26 -1.45 -10.42
N CYS A 364 13.64 -1.27 -11.58
CA CYS A 364 13.57 -2.30 -12.62
C CYS A 364 14.94 -2.71 -13.19
N GLU A 365 15.98 -1.90 -12.96
CA GLU A 365 17.34 -2.11 -13.47
C GLU A 365 18.32 -2.63 -12.41
N GLN A 366 17.91 -2.75 -11.14
CA GLN A 366 18.81 -3.21 -10.08
C GLN A 366 19.07 -4.71 -10.16
N ASP A 367 20.33 -5.12 -9.99
CA ASP A 367 20.73 -6.53 -10.03
C ASP A 367 20.02 -7.36 -8.95
N TRP A 368 19.94 -6.84 -7.72
CA TRP A 368 19.24 -7.48 -6.61
C TRP A 368 17.74 -7.64 -6.91
N PHE A 369 17.13 -6.64 -7.57
CA PHE A 369 15.73 -6.72 -7.95
C PHE A 369 15.53 -7.80 -9.01
N LEU A 370 16.33 -7.81 -10.08
CA LEU A 370 16.23 -8.79 -11.17
C LEU A 370 16.51 -10.22 -10.70
N ALA A 371 17.43 -10.40 -9.74
CA ALA A 371 17.73 -11.68 -9.12
C ALA A 371 16.61 -12.18 -8.18
N GLY A 372 15.70 -11.30 -7.76
CA GLY A 372 14.71 -11.62 -6.73
C GLY A 372 15.29 -11.62 -5.32
N ASP A 373 16.49 -11.07 -5.12
CA ASP A 373 17.24 -11.07 -3.87
C ASP A 373 16.94 -9.80 -3.07
N PHE A 374 15.83 -9.82 -2.33
CA PHE A 374 15.42 -8.69 -1.52
C PHE A 374 14.49 -9.14 -0.40
N ASP A 375 14.44 -8.31 0.64
CA ASP A 375 13.58 -8.41 1.79
C ASP A 375 12.92 -7.05 2.10
N THR A 376 12.19 -6.99 3.20
CA THR A 376 11.52 -5.78 3.68
C THR A 376 12.45 -4.60 4.02
N THR A 377 13.76 -4.81 4.10
CA THR A 377 14.76 -3.79 4.46
C THR A 377 15.58 -3.30 3.26
N THR A 378 15.52 -4.03 2.14
CA THR A 378 16.41 -3.85 0.99
C THR A 378 16.22 -2.48 0.34
N LEU A 379 14.97 -2.08 0.06
CA LEU A 379 14.68 -0.80 -0.58
C LEU A 379 15.12 0.38 0.30
N GLU A 380 14.85 0.32 1.60
CA GLU A 380 15.20 1.39 2.53
C GLU A 380 16.72 1.55 2.67
N THR A 381 17.44 0.42 2.78
CA THR A 381 18.91 0.39 2.82
C THR A 381 19.50 0.97 1.54
N TRP A 382 19.02 0.53 0.38
CA TRP A 382 19.51 1.00 -0.92
C TRP A 382 19.26 2.51 -1.12
N LEU A 383 18.08 3.02 -0.73
CA LEU A 383 17.79 4.46 -0.78
C LEU A 383 18.69 5.28 0.17
N LYS A 384 18.98 4.74 1.37
CA LYS A 384 19.88 5.37 2.34
C LYS A 384 21.30 5.47 1.82
N ASP A 385 21.86 4.35 1.36
CA ASP A 385 23.22 4.29 0.80
C ASP A 385 23.36 5.24 -0.39
N LYS A 386 22.31 5.35 -1.21
CA LYS A 386 22.29 6.27 -2.34
C LYS A 386 22.31 7.74 -1.92
N ARG A 387 21.56 8.13 -0.88
CA ARG A 387 21.60 9.50 -0.35
C ARG A 387 22.98 9.85 0.20
N GLU A 388 23.57 8.93 0.98
CA GLU A 388 24.89 9.10 1.59
C GLU A 388 26.02 9.08 0.55
N GLY A 389 25.86 8.31 -0.52
CA GLY A 389 26.78 8.24 -1.66
C GLY A 389 26.63 9.36 -2.69
N SER A 390 25.53 10.13 -2.69
CA SER A 390 25.24 11.19 -3.69
C SER A 390 26.02 12.50 -3.51
N SER A 391 27.21 12.45 -2.90
CA SER A 391 28.15 13.59 -2.89
C SER A 391 28.94 13.70 -4.20
N ASP A 392 28.34 13.38 -5.34
CA ASP A 392 28.99 13.52 -6.65
C ASP A 392 28.63 14.86 -7.33
N PRO A 393 29.53 15.86 -7.34
CA PRO A 393 29.27 17.20 -7.89
C PRO A 393 28.89 17.21 -9.38
N THR A 394 29.16 16.13 -10.11
CA THR A 394 28.85 15.95 -11.54
C THR A 394 27.34 16.01 -11.85
N ASN A 395 26.48 15.59 -10.91
CA ASN A 395 25.02 15.67 -11.08
C ASN A 395 24.49 17.10 -10.98
N MET A 396 25.12 17.95 -10.15
CA MET A 396 24.75 19.36 -10.05
C MET A 396 25.07 20.13 -11.34
N GLU A 397 26.20 19.83 -11.99
CA GLU A 397 26.55 20.43 -13.27
C GLU A 397 25.58 20.03 -14.39
N MET A 398 25.12 18.77 -14.39
CA MET A 398 24.16 18.27 -15.37
C MET A 398 22.76 18.86 -15.16
N ILE A 399 22.30 18.97 -13.91
CA ILE A 399 21.05 19.63 -13.55
C ILE A 399 21.12 21.14 -13.89
N ALA A 400 22.24 21.80 -13.57
CA ALA A 400 22.47 23.20 -13.95
C ALA A 400 22.46 23.40 -15.47
N ALA A 401 23.05 22.47 -16.24
CA ALA A 401 23.04 22.51 -17.69
C ALA A 401 21.63 22.31 -18.28
N ILE A 402 20.80 21.44 -17.69
CA ILE A 402 19.40 21.24 -18.11
C ILE A 402 18.56 22.47 -17.79
N ILE A 403 18.71 23.04 -16.59
CA ILE A 403 18.02 24.29 -16.19
C ILE A 403 18.45 25.45 -17.09
N ALA A 404 19.75 25.61 -17.35
CA ALA A 404 20.28 26.64 -18.24
C ALA A 404 19.73 26.48 -19.66
N ARG A 405 19.71 25.25 -20.20
CA ARG A 405 19.15 24.96 -21.53
C ARG A 405 17.65 25.27 -21.59
N HIS A 406 16.90 24.97 -20.53
CA HIS A 406 15.47 25.26 -20.47
C HIS A 406 15.20 26.77 -20.35
N ALA A 407 16.01 27.50 -19.57
CA ALA A 407 15.96 28.96 -19.50
C ALA A 407 16.31 29.62 -20.84
N LEU A 408 17.29 29.09 -21.56
CA LEU A 408 17.67 29.52 -22.92
C LEU A 408 16.60 29.20 -23.97
N ALA A 409 15.94 28.03 -23.88
CA ALA A 409 14.83 27.70 -24.77
C ALA A 409 13.61 28.60 -24.54
N SER A 410 13.35 28.97 -23.29
CA SER A 410 12.26 29.89 -22.90
C SER A 410 12.55 31.36 -23.22
N SER A 411 13.82 31.76 -23.31
CA SER A 411 14.20 33.11 -23.78
C SER A 411 14.13 33.24 -25.31
N LEU A 412 14.33 32.14 -26.04
CA LEU A 412 14.17 32.09 -27.50
C LEU A 412 12.71 31.96 -27.97
N SER A 413 11.77 31.60 -27.07
CA SER A 413 10.33 31.53 -27.36
C SER A 413 9.56 32.81 -27.03
N GLN A 414 10.23 33.89 -26.59
CA GLN A 414 9.61 35.20 -26.50
C GLN A 414 9.31 35.73 -27.91
N SER A 415 8.08 35.50 -28.36
CA SER A 415 7.49 36.26 -29.46
C SER A 415 7.65 37.75 -29.20
N THR A 416 8.15 38.46 -30.21
CA THR A 416 8.30 39.92 -30.24
C THR A 416 7.03 40.59 -29.68
N PRO A 417 7.13 41.57 -28.76
CA PRO A 417 5.93 42.25 -28.26
C PRO A 417 5.21 42.90 -29.43
N VAL A 418 3.94 42.54 -29.64
CA VAL A 418 3.07 43.25 -30.55
C VAL A 418 2.83 44.64 -29.94
N ASP A 419 3.36 45.67 -30.60
CA ASP A 419 3.15 47.06 -30.23
C ASP A 419 1.68 47.45 -30.46
N TYR A 420 0.90 47.54 -29.39
CA TYR A 420 -0.50 47.99 -29.44
C TYR A 420 -0.65 49.53 -29.31
N SER A 421 0.42 50.31 -29.47
CA SER A 421 0.37 51.77 -29.24
C SER A 421 -0.36 52.59 -30.33
N GLY A 422 -0.86 51.97 -31.40
CA GLY A 422 -1.47 52.68 -32.54
C GLY A 422 -3.00 52.71 -32.65
N GLY A 423 -3.74 51.98 -31.80
CA GLY A 423 -5.19 51.80 -31.97
C GLY A 423 -6.06 52.80 -31.20
N ALA A 424 -7.22 53.17 -31.75
CA ALA A 424 -8.19 54.11 -31.16
C ALA A 424 -8.62 53.75 -29.71
N TRP A 425 -8.47 52.49 -29.30
CA TRP A 425 -8.75 52.00 -27.95
C TRP A 425 -7.70 52.43 -26.90
N GLY A 426 -6.43 52.59 -27.27
CA GLY A 426 -5.36 53.02 -26.36
C GLY A 426 -5.43 54.50 -25.96
N LYS A 427 -6.16 55.32 -26.71
CA LYS A 427 -6.41 56.74 -26.39
C LYS A 427 -7.65 56.93 -25.50
N ALA A 428 -8.59 56.00 -25.50
CA ALA A 428 -9.78 56.03 -24.63
C ALA A 428 -9.40 55.73 -23.16
N ALA A 429 -8.53 54.73 -22.93
CA ALA A 429 -8.07 54.36 -21.59
C ALA A 429 -7.26 55.44 -20.85
N ARG A 430 -6.65 56.39 -21.57
CA ARG A 430 -5.92 57.53 -20.96
C ARG A 430 -6.82 58.71 -20.57
N ARG A 431 -8.07 58.77 -21.08
CA ARG A 431 -9.00 59.86 -20.74
C ARG A 431 -9.87 59.57 -19.51
N GLU A 432 -10.01 58.30 -19.11
CA GLU A 432 -10.78 57.92 -17.90
C GLU A 432 -9.92 57.79 -16.63
N GLY A 433 -8.58 57.81 -16.74
CA GLY A 433 -7.67 57.63 -15.60
C GLY A 433 -7.25 58.90 -14.84
N THR A 434 -7.64 60.10 -15.30
CA THR A 434 -7.29 61.37 -14.65
C THR A 434 -8.54 62.20 -14.38
N GLY A 435 -9.27 61.87 -13.32
CA GLY A 435 -10.49 62.58 -12.94
C GLY A 435 -10.89 62.35 -11.49
N ASN A 436 -10.07 62.84 -10.54
CA ASN A 436 -10.52 63.53 -9.32
C ASN A 436 -9.35 63.88 -8.37
N GLN A 437 -8.92 65.14 -8.44
CA GLN A 437 -8.72 65.99 -7.26
C GLN A 437 -9.52 67.26 -7.59
N ILE A 438 -10.37 67.76 -6.70
CA ILE A 438 -10.04 68.84 -5.75
C ILE A 438 -11.24 69.02 -4.80
N SER A 439 -10.91 69.39 -3.56
CA SER A 439 -11.70 70.03 -2.46
C SER A 439 -13.19 70.27 -2.63
#